data_AF-A0A2D7NBA8-F1
#
_entry.id   AF-A0A2D7NBA8-F1
#
_cell.length_a   1.000
_cell.length_b   1.000
_cell.length_c   1.000
_cell.angle_alpha   90.00
_cell.angle_beta   90.00
_cell.angle_gamma   90.00
#
_symmetry.space_group_name_H-M   'P 1'
#
loop_
_entity.id
_entity.type
_entity.pdbx_description
1 polymer ?
#
loop_
_entity_poly.entity_id
_entity_poly.type
_entity_poly.pdbx_seq_one_letter_code
_entity_poly.pdbx_strand_id
1 'polypeptide(L)'
;MTFGGIIISLLINKFQDKSNIQRCYILLCGIRIIIFSIGLLLKIFFIVSKIKGTPSWIFISLFSAILFFVLIFWIVEEKRKFSWFEYISIAGTSTLTCYLLPYPYYNIISFSNWTIPTIFAKEYQD
;
A
#
# COMPACT_ATOMS: atom_id res chain seq x y z
N MET A 1 -8.07 -6.94 0.63
CA MET A 1 -7.58 -5.62 0.21
C MET A 1 -7.96 -5.31 -1.24
N THR A 2 -7.76 -6.24 -2.19
CA THR A 2 -8.05 -6.05 -3.63
C THR A 2 -9.47 -5.57 -3.93
N PHE A 3 -10.49 -6.26 -3.42
CA PHE A 3 -11.90 -5.86 -3.62
C PHE A 3 -12.23 -4.47 -3.08
N GLY A 4 -11.67 -4.09 -1.92
CA GLY A 4 -11.82 -2.75 -1.38
C GLY A 4 -11.28 -1.69 -2.33
N GLY A 5 -10.05 -1.88 -2.83
CA GLY A 5 -9.45 -0.97 -3.81
C GLY A 5 -10.26 -0.84 -5.10
N ILE A 6 -10.79 -1.96 -5.61
CA ILE A 6 -11.64 -1.98 -6.80
C ILE A 6 -12.93 -1.17 -6.57
N ILE A 7 -13.59 -1.36 -5.42
CA ILE A 7 -14.80 -0.60 -5.06
C ILE A 7 -14.50 0.89 -4.97
N ILE A 8 -13.41 1.28 -4.30
CA ILE A 8 -12.99 2.69 -4.20
C ILE A 8 -12.72 3.27 -5.61
N SER A 9 -12.02 2.53 -6.47
CA SER A 9 -11.70 2.99 -7.83
C SER A 9 -12.96 3.19 -8.68
N LEU A 10 -13.93 2.27 -8.58
CA LEU A 10 -15.22 2.41 -9.27
C LEU A 10 -16.03 3.57 -8.73
N LEU A 11 -16.01 3.79 -7.41
CA LEU A 11 -16.68 4.91 -6.76
C LEU A 11 -16.15 6.24 -7.30
N ILE A 12 -14.83 6.41 -7.32
CA ILE A 12 -14.17 7.62 -7.82
C ILE A 12 -14.50 7.86 -9.28
N ASN A 13 -14.44 6.81 -10.12
CA ASN A 13 -14.77 6.93 -11.54
C ASN A 13 -16.23 7.37 -11.76
N LYS A 14 -17.16 6.91 -10.91
CA LYS A 14 -18.57 7.32 -10.96
C LYS A 14 -18.78 8.80 -10.57
N PHE A 15 -17.92 9.36 -9.73
CA PHE A 15 -17.99 10.75 -9.26
C PHE A 15 -16.98 11.68 -9.97
N GLN A 16 -16.43 11.26 -11.11
CA GLN A 16 -15.40 11.99 -11.86
C GLN A 16 -15.95 13.25 -12.57
N ASP A 17 -17.27 13.49 -12.52
CA ASP A 17 -17.86 14.74 -12.98
C ASP A 17 -17.32 15.91 -12.15
N LYS A 18 -16.68 16.90 -12.82
CA LYS A 18 -15.87 17.98 -12.18
C LYS A 18 -16.58 18.73 -11.06
N SER A 19 -17.91 18.75 -11.05
CA SER A 19 -18.73 19.42 -10.03
C SER A 19 -18.78 18.69 -8.67
N ASN A 20 -18.43 17.39 -8.62
CA ASN A 20 -18.65 16.53 -7.44
C ASN A 20 -17.38 15.91 -6.83
N ILE A 21 -16.19 16.20 -7.36
CA ILE A 21 -14.93 15.57 -6.87
C ILE A 21 -14.71 15.83 -5.37
N GLN A 22 -15.01 17.05 -4.90
CA GLN A 22 -14.88 17.43 -3.48
C GLN A 22 -15.81 16.59 -2.58
N ARG A 23 -17.04 16.32 -3.03
CA ARG A 23 -17.98 15.45 -2.30
C ARG A 23 -17.47 14.01 -2.27
N CYS A 24 -16.84 13.54 -3.34
CA CYS A 24 -16.22 12.21 -3.38
C CYS A 24 -15.15 12.09 -2.28
N TYR A 25 -14.21 13.05 -2.20
CA TYR A 25 -13.17 13.05 -1.17
C TYR A 25 -13.73 13.09 0.25
N ILE A 26 -14.77 13.89 0.51
CA ILE A 26 -15.44 13.95 1.81
C ILE A 26 -16.05 12.59 2.16
N LEU A 27 -16.73 11.94 1.21
CA LEU A 27 -17.37 10.64 1.39
C LEU A 27 -16.32 9.54 1.66
N LEU A 28 -15.23 9.53 0.89
CA LEU A 28 -14.08 8.62 1.11
C LEU A 28 -13.45 8.84 2.48
N CYS A 29 -13.31 10.09 2.93
CA CYS A 29 -12.81 10.41 4.26
C CYS A 29 -13.75 9.88 5.36
N GLY A 30 -15.07 10.06 5.18
CA GLY A 30 -16.09 9.52 6.08
C GLY A 30 -16.03 7.99 6.20
N ILE A 31 -15.97 7.27 5.08
CA ILE A 31 -15.84 5.80 5.06
C ILE A 31 -14.59 5.35 5.83
N ARG A 32 -13.46 6.04 5.63
CA ARG A 32 -12.20 5.71 6.33
C ARG A 32 -12.32 5.87 7.84
N ILE A 33 -12.94 6.95 8.30
CA ILE A 33 -13.15 7.20 9.73
C ILE A 33 -14.05 6.12 10.35
N ILE A 34 -15.11 5.73 9.64
CA ILE A 34 -16.01 4.65 10.07
C ILE A 34 -15.24 3.32 10.21
N ILE A 35 -14.43 2.96 9.21
CA ILE A 35 -13.58 1.75 9.22
C ILE A 35 -12.54 1.81 10.35
N PHE A 36 -11.96 2.98 10.61
CA PHE A 36 -11.01 3.14 11.71
C PHE A 36 -11.68 2.95 13.07
N SER A 37 -12.85 3.57 13.27
CA SER A 37 -13.64 3.41 14.49
C SER A 37 -14.08 1.96 14.72
N ILE A 38 -14.51 1.26 13.66
CA ILE A 38 -14.84 -0.18 13.75
C ILE A 38 -13.61 -1.00 14.14
N GLY A 39 -12.44 -0.69 13.57
CA GLY A 39 -11.18 -1.35 13.89
C GLY A 39 -10.75 -1.16 15.34
N LEU A 40 -10.97 0.04 15.89
CA LEU A 40 -10.72 0.33 17.30
C LEU A 40 -11.70 -0.41 18.21
N LEU A 41 -12.99 -0.45 17.87
CA LEU A 41 -14.01 -1.16 18.65
C LEU A 41 -13.72 -2.66 18.71
N LEU A 42 -13.34 -3.25 17.57
CA LEU A 42 -12.98 -4.66 17.49
C LEU A 42 -11.67 -4.99 18.23
N LYS A 43 -10.81 -4.00 18.48
CA LYS A 43 -9.59 -4.19 19.27
C LYS A 43 -9.90 -4.54 20.73
N ILE A 44 -11.05 -4.12 21.26
CA ILE A 44 -11.49 -4.52 22.60
C ILE A 44 -11.82 -6.01 22.67
N PHE A 45 -12.39 -6.58 21.60
CA PHE A 45 -12.82 -7.98 21.58
C PHE A 45 -11.77 -8.96 21.03
N PHE A 46 -10.88 -8.51 20.13
CA PHE A 46 -9.91 -9.36 19.44
C PHE A 46 -8.47 -8.83 19.55
N ILE A 47 -7.54 -9.72 19.95
CA ILE A 47 -6.10 -9.47 19.85
C ILE A 47 -5.72 -9.13 18.40
N VAL A 48 -4.86 -8.15 18.23
CA VAL A 48 -4.28 -7.80 16.93
C VAL A 48 -3.22 -8.84 16.57
N SER A 49 -3.52 -9.75 15.64
CA SER A 49 -2.56 -10.78 15.22
C SER A 49 -2.60 -10.97 13.71
N LYS A 50 -1.44 -10.73 13.07
CA LYS A 50 -1.23 -10.93 11.63
C LYS A 50 -1.40 -12.41 11.23
N ILE A 51 -1.07 -13.35 12.13
CA ILE A 51 -1.05 -14.80 11.86
C ILE A 51 -2.44 -15.42 12.02
N LYS A 52 -3.22 -14.96 13.00
CA LYS A 52 -4.56 -15.50 13.28
C LYS A 52 -5.67 -14.84 12.43
N GLY A 53 -5.31 -13.94 11.51
CA GLY A 53 -6.25 -13.27 10.61
C GLY A 53 -7.39 -12.56 11.36
N THR A 54 -7.11 -11.96 12.52
CA THR A 54 -8.19 -11.41 13.36
C THR A 54 -8.89 -10.26 12.65
N PRO A 55 -10.21 -10.11 12.82
CA PRO A 55 -10.97 -9.10 12.10
C PRO A 55 -10.48 -7.68 12.39
N SER A 56 -9.96 -7.39 13.59
CA SER A 56 -9.34 -6.09 13.91
C SER A 56 -8.10 -5.79 13.04
N TRP A 57 -7.29 -6.79 12.71
CA TRP A 57 -6.13 -6.65 11.83
C TRP A 57 -6.53 -6.37 10.37
N ILE A 58 -7.64 -6.95 9.93
CA ILE A 58 -8.15 -6.74 8.57
C ILE A 58 -8.65 -5.29 8.43
N PHE A 59 -9.39 -4.78 9.42
CA PHE A 59 -9.90 -3.40 9.38
C PHE A 59 -8.79 -2.36 9.47
N ILE A 60 -7.77 -2.55 10.32
CA ILE A 60 -6.65 -1.59 10.42
C ILE A 60 -5.85 -1.54 9.11
N SER A 61 -5.65 -2.70 8.48
CA SER A 61 -4.95 -2.78 7.20
C SER A 61 -5.79 -2.17 6.06
N LEU A 62 -7.11 -2.36 6.08
CA LEU A 62 -8.02 -1.79 5.08
C LEU A 62 -8.05 -0.26 5.19
N PHE A 63 -8.08 0.27 6.41
CA PHE A 63 -7.96 1.71 6.67
C PHE A 63 -6.67 2.28 6.09
N SER A 64 -5.53 1.64 6.37
CA SER A 64 -4.23 2.09 5.87
C SER A 64 -4.16 2.04 4.34
N ALA A 65 -4.64 0.96 3.72
CA ALA A 65 -4.66 0.81 2.26
C ALA A 65 -5.49 1.90 1.56
N ILE A 66 -6.69 2.19 2.07
CA ILE A 66 -7.57 3.23 1.51
C ILE A 66 -6.97 4.62 1.73
N LEU A 67 -6.31 4.84 2.88
CA LEU A 67 -5.60 6.08 3.17
C LEU A 67 -4.50 6.36 2.15
N PHE A 68 -3.63 5.38 1.88
CA PHE A 68 -2.59 5.49 0.86
C PHE A 68 -3.17 5.67 -0.53
N PHE A 69 -4.20 4.91 -0.89
CA PHE A 69 -4.85 5.02 -2.19
C PHE A 69 -5.38 6.44 -2.45
N VAL A 70 -6.11 7.02 -1.50
CA VAL A 70 -6.66 8.38 -1.63
C VAL A 70 -5.54 9.43 -1.70
N LEU A 71 -4.47 9.27 -0.92
CA LEU A 71 -3.31 10.18 -0.96
C LEU A 71 -2.64 10.16 -2.33
N ILE A 72 -2.34 8.98 -2.87
CA ILE A 72 -1.72 8.83 -4.19
C ILE A 72 -2.62 9.39 -5.27
N PHE A 73 -3.92 9.04 -5.24
CA PHE A 73 -4.90 9.56 -6.19
C PHE A 73 -4.97 11.09 -6.18
N TRP A 74 -5.00 11.70 -4.98
CA TRP A 74 -5.00 13.15 -4.84
C TRP A 74 -3.72 13.80 -5.36
N ILE A 75 -2.55 13.22 -5.08
CA ILE A 75 -1.26 13.72 -5.58
C ILE A 75 -1.22 13.67 -7.12
N VAL A 76 -1.71 12.60 -7.73
CA VAL A 76 -1.72 12.42 -9.18
C VAL A 76 -2.67 13.42 -9.86
N GLU A 77 -3.90 13.55 -9.35
CA GLU A 77 -4.93 14.44 -9.92
C GLU A 77 -4.57 15.93 -9.75
N GLU A 78 -4.21 16.36 -8.54
CA GLU A 78 -4.02 17.78 -8.20
C GLU A 78 -2.68 18.30 -8.73
N LYS A 79 -1.61 17.49 -8.66
CA LYS A 79 -0.25 17.95 -9.00
C LYS A 79 0.17 17.58 -10.42
N ARG A 80 -0.52 16.66 -11.13
CA ARG A 80 -0.17 16.16 -12.48
C ARG A 80 1.33 15.84 -12.68
N LYS A 81 2.08 15.59 -11.59
CA LYS A 81 3.53 15.35 -11.63
C LYS A 81 3.80 13.87 -11.91
N PHE A 82 3.65 13.48 -13.17
CA PHE A 82 3.93 12.11 -13.62
C PHE A 82 5.42 11.76 -13.64
N SER A 83 6.34 12.73 -13.58
CA SER A 83 7.78 12.47 -13.73
C SER A 83 8.37 11.58 -12.63
N TRP A 84 7.84 11.63 -11.40
CA TRP A 84 8.28 10.71 -10.33
C TRP A 84 7.70 9.31 -10.48
N PHE A 85 6.56 9.19 -11.18
CA PHE A 85 5.91 7.92 -11.40
C PHE A 85 6.66 7.09 -12.45
N GLU A 86 7.38 7.73 -13.37
CA GLU A 86 8.16 7.05 -14.41
C GLU A 86 9.22 6.10 -13.82
N TYR A 87 9.97 6.55 -12.80
CA TYR A 87 10.93 5.70 -12.09
C TYR A 87 10.27 4.54 -11.33
N ILE A 88 9.11 4.77 -10.71
CA ILE A 88 8.33 3.72 -10.02
C ILE A 88 7.71 2.73 -11.02
N SER A 89 7.34 3.18 -12.22
CA SER A 89 6.61 2.38 -13.20
C SER A 89 7.41 1.16 -13.67
N ILE A 90 8.74 1.26 -13.67
CA ILE A 90 9.65 0.16 -14.02
C ILE A 90 9.44 -1.02 -13.07
N ALA A 91 9.33 -0.75 -11.77
CA ALA A 91 9.05 -1.77 -10.76
C ALA A 91 7.63 -2.35 -10.88
N GLY A 92 6.67 -1.54 -11.36
CA GLY A 92 5.29 -1.96 -11.58
C GLY A 92 5.07 -2.80 -12.85
N THR A 93 5.92 -2.64 -13.88
CA THR A 93 5.77 -3.32 -15.17
C THR A 93 6.42 -4.71 -15.17
N SER A 94 7.50 -4.89 -14.42
CA SER A 94 8.22 -6.17 -14.26
C SER A 94 8.29 -6.57 -12.78
N THR A 95 7.12 -6.72 -12.15
CA THR A 95 7.00 -7.07 -10.72
C THR A 95 7.71 -8.38 -10.37
N LEU A 96 7.64 -9.39 -11.25
CA LEU A 96 8.28 -10.68 -11.05
C LEU A 96 9.80 -10.55 -11.00
N THR A 97 10.39 -9.75 -11.89
CA THR A 97 11.84 -9.47 -11.88
C THR A 97 12.23 -8.70 -10.63
N CYS A 98 11.45 -7.69 -10.20
CA CYS A 98 11.70 -6.95 -8.96
C CYS A 98 11.68 -7.87 -7.72
N TYR A 99 10.74 -8.81 -7.67
CA TYR A 99 10.65 -9.80 -6.60
C TYR A 99 11.85 -10.78 -6.60
N LEU A 100 12.35 -11.13 -7.78
CA LEU A 100 13.47 -12.06 -7.94
C LEU A 100 14.85 -11.39 -7.87
N LEU A 101 14.95 -10.07 -8.08
CA LEU A 101 16.20 -9.31 -8.14
C LEU A 101 17.18 -9.53 -6.96
N PRO A 102 16.73 -9.70 -5.70
CA PRO A 102 17.64 -9.89 -4.57
C PRO A 102 18.45 -11.19 -4.68
N TYR A 103 17.85 -12.27 -5.21
CA TYR A 103 18.48 -13.58 -5.28
C TYR A 103 19.79 -13.58 -6.12
N PRO A 104 19.81 -13.14 -7.39
CA PRO A 104 21.04 -13.08 -8.16
C PRO A 104 22.01 -12.04 -7.58
N TYR A 105 21.52 -10.92 -7.04
CA TYR A 105 22.36 -9.89 -6.42
C TYR A 105 23.21 -10.44 -5.27
N TYR A 106 22.61 -11.15 -4.32
CA TYR A 106 23.35 -11.76 -3.21
C TYR A 106 24.33 -12.84 -3.66
N ASN A 107 23.95 -13.68 -4.63
CA ASN A 107 24.86 -14.69 -5.18
C ASN A 107 26.10 -14.05 -5.81
N ILE A 108 25.95 -13.02 -6.64
CA ILE A 108 27.06 -12.33 -7.30
C ILE A 108 28.02 -11.69 -6.28
N ILE A 109 27.48 -11.08 -5.23
CA ILE A 109 28.29 -10.45 -4.18
C ILE A 109 29.06 -11.50 -3.37
N SER A 110 28.42 -12.63 -3.06
CA SER A 110 29.08 -13.74 -2.36
C SER A 110 30.24 -14.33 -3.17
N PHE A 111 30.16 -14.32 -4.51
CA PHE A 111 31.28 -14.73 -5.37
C PHE A 111 32.37 -13.66 -5.50
N SER A 112 32.01 -12.37 -5.34
CA SER A 112 32.93 -11.25 -5.56
C SER A 112 33.85 -10.93 -4.36
N ASN A 113 33.80 -11.67 -3.25
CA ASN A 113 34.50 -11.35 -1.99
C ASN A 113 34.24 -9.92 -1.48
N TRP A 114 33.20 -9.24 -1.99
CA TRP A 114 32.87 -7.88 -1.61
C TRP A 114 32.05 -7.95 -0.32
N THR A 115 32.64 -7.57 0.81
CA THR A 115 31.95 -7.58 2.10
C THR A 115 30.88 -6.49 2.12
N ILE A 116 29.61 -6.89 2.08
CA ILE A 116 28.51 -5.97 2.39
C ILE A 116 28.64 -5.62 3.87
N PRO A 117 28.60 -4.33 4.26
CA PRO A 117 28.65 -3.97 5.67
C PRO A 117 27.52 -4.69 6.43
N THR A 118 27.87 -5.31 7.55
CA THR A 118 27.01 -6.23 8.35
C THR A 118 25.70 -5.61 8.83
N ILE A 119 25.55 -4.30 8.71
CA ILE A 119 24.33 -3.53 8.95
C ILE A 119 23.20 -3.95 7.99
N PHE A 120 23.53 -4.37 6.76
CA PHE A 120 22.55 -4.76 5.74
C PHE A 120 22.42 -6.29 5.57
N ALA A 121 23.31 -7.08 6.17
CA ALA A 121 23.36 -8.53 6.02
C ALA A 121 22.64 -9.29 7.15
N LYS A 122 22.11 -8.57 8.15
CA LYS A 122 21.66 -9.16 9.42
C LYS A 122 20.36 -9.98 9.32
N GLU A 123 19.62 -9.88 8.21
CA GLU A 123 18.35 -10.59 8.01
C GLU A 123 18.47 -12.04 7.50
N TYR A 124 19.66 -12.57 7.19
CA TYR A 124 19.81 -13.88 6.53
C TYR A 124 20.36 -15.02 7.42
N GLN A 125 20.58 -14.81 8.71
CA GLN A 125 21.18 -15.84 9.59
C GLN A 125 20.17 -16.57 10.51
N ASP A 126 18.86 -16.42 10.28
CA ASP A 126 17.81 -17.18 11.00
C ASP A 126 16.95 -18.04 10.05
#